data_AF-A0A2R7S709-F1
#
_entry.id   AF-A0A2R7S709-F1
#
_cell.length_a   1.000
_cell.length_b   1.000
_cell.length_c   1.000
_cell.angle_alpha   90.00
_cell.angle_beta   90.00
_cell.angle_gamma   90.00
#
_symmetry.space_group_name_H-M   'P 1'
#
loop_
_entity.id
_entity.type
_entity.pdbx_description
1 polymer ?
#
loop_
_entity_poly.entity_id
_entity_poly.type
_entity_poly.pdbx_seq_one_letter_code
_entity_poly.pdbx_strand_id
1 'polypeptide(L)'
;MCSAAPPCATSGPDLGLIETAMHTASQPLAIEQAWAWLEPQLPRFGITRVADVTGLDELGLPVSVAVRPLSRALSVSQGKGLTAEHARVSAAMESIETWHAERICAPLYQGNAEQARADGLNLLDPAAFAHRATAVAPAAISTAYIEVQRWGRDETAWVPFDCVSTDFCFDDDDPPVWMRTSNGLAAGSTREQALSHAVAELVERDTVQRWLAGEGFEAPAFALQPGTAPRLDALLARCEAAGLVTLVWPLAGPLPCYAVQLIGRAGRARDVGAFSGYGCHAQAMLALEAAMLEAVQSRLTLISGARDDMLLDEFERCRNDAWVEGLLARHAHAPALPLPTGGEPMDAHALVCHVEDALQRPLYWLDLTRADIGIPVVRALMPGLRTLGMERRYYCLREAQP
;
A
#
# COMPACT_ATOMS: atom_id res chain seq x y z
N MET A 1 -17.74 8.20 57.76
CA MET A 1 -16.28 8.29 57.57
C MET A 1 -15.97 7.98 56.12
N CYS A 2 -15.86 9.01 55.27
CA CYS A 2 -15.27 8.92 53.94
C CYS A 2 -14.46 10.20 53.75
N SER A 3 -13.14 10.03 53.73
CA SER A 3 -12.13 11.07 53.60
C SER A 3 -12.12 11.63 52.19
N ALA A 4 -12.09 12.95 52.08
CA ALA A 4 -11.76 13.67 50.86
C ALA A 4 -10.27 13.46 50.50
N ALA A 5 -9.97 13.43 49.20
CA ALA A 5 -8.62 13.55 48.65
C ALA A 5 -8.49 14.88 47.87
N PRO A 6 -7.31 15.52 47.83
CA PRO A 6 -7.11 16.90 47.33
C PRO A 6 -6.79 16.98 45.83
N PRO A 7 -6.85 18.19 45.20
CA PRO A 7 -6.67 18.35 43.76
C PRO A 7 -5.18 18.25 43.37
N CYS A 8 -4.89 17.52 42.30
CA CYS A 8 -3.56 17.47 41.69
C CYS A 8 -3.47 18.49 40.56
N ALA A 9 -2.52 19.42 40.66
CA ALA A 9 -2.23 20.43 39.67
C ALA A 9 -1.56 19.82 38.43
N THR A 10 -2.08 20.10 37.24
CA THR A 10 -1.45 19.75 35.96
C THR A 10 -0.77 20.99 35.38
N SER A 11 0.55 21.09 35.55
CA SER A 11 1.40 21.86 34.63
C SER A 11 1.71 20.95 33.44
N GLY A 12 0.92 21.04 32.38
CA GLY A 12 1.21 20.41 31.10
C GLY A 12 2.29 21.18 30.34
N PRO A 13 3.09 20.50 29.49
CA PRO A 13 4.00 21.19 28.58
C PRO A 13 3.22 22.06 27.59
N ASP A 14 3.82 23.19 27.25
CA ASP A 14 3.24 24.29 26.46
C ASP A 14 2.81 23.83 25.05
N LEU A 15 1.52 23.50 24.91
CA LEU A 15 0.86 23.06 23.66
C LEU A 15 0.87 24.16 22.58
N GLY A 16 1.12 25.42 22.95
CA GLY A 16 1.05 26.58 22.05
C GLY A 16 2.17 26.66 21.01
N LEU A 17 3.28 25.94 21.20
CA LEU A 17 4.35 25.86 20.18
C LEU A 17 4.12 24.73 19.16
N ILE A 18 3.24 23.77 19.46
CA ILE A 18 2.99 22.56 18.66
C ILE A 18 1.91 22.82 17.59
N GLU A 19 0.89 23.63 17.92
CA GLU A 19 -0.14 24.07 16.94
C GLU A 19 0.48 24.83 15.75
N THR A 20 1.53 25.62 16.00
CA THR A 20 2.16 26.50 15.01
C THR A 20 3.08 25.76 14.03
N ALA A 21 3.45 24.49 14.28
CA ALA A 21 4.33 23.75 13.38
C ALA A 21 3.56 22.94 12.32
N MET A 22 2.36 22.45 12.67
CA MET A 22 1.61 21.51 11.81
C MET A 22 0.43 22.15 11.08
N HIS A 23 -0.08 23.30 11.53
CA HIS A 23 -1.02 24.08 10.72
C HIS A 23 -0.35 24.80 9.54
N THR A 24 0.98 24.79 9.46
CA THR A 24 1.78 25.56 8.48
C THR A 24 2.82 24.75 7.70
N ALA A 25 2.93 23.43 7.89
CA ALA A 25 3.91 22.65 7.15
C ALA A 25 3.44 22.40 5.70
N SER A 26 3.63 23.39 4.84
CA SER A 26 3.53 23.25 3.38
C SER A 26 4.71 22.47 2.78
N GLN A 27 5.61 21.92 3.60
CA GLN A 27 6.80 21.21 3.18
C GLN A 27 6.93 19.85 3.88
N PRO A 28 7.38 18.81 3.17
CA PRO A 28 7.63 17.50 3.75
C PRO A 28 8.69 17.56 4.85
N LEU A 29 8.47 16.82 5.94
CA LEU A 29 9.47 16.65 7.01
C LEU A 29 10.65 15.82 6.50
N ALA A 30 11.87 16.17 6.92
CA ALA A 30 13.02 15.26 6.76
C ALA A 30 12.77 13.97 7.55
N ILE A 31 13.35 12.85 7.12
CA ILE A 31 12.99 11.54 7.65
C ILE A 31 13.34 11.38 9.13
N GLU A 32 14.42 12.00 9.58
CA GLU A 32 14.85 12.02 10.98
C GLU A 32 13.88 12.81 11.85
N GLN A 33 13.37 13.93 11.32
CA GLN A 33 12.36 14.76 11.99
C GLN A 33 11.02 14.01 12.05
N ALA A 34 10.67 13.29 10.99
CA ALA A 34 9.47 12.47 10.93
C ALA A 34 9.50 11.37 12.00
N TRP A 35 10.61 10.65 12.16
CA TRP A 35 10.72 9.63 13.22
C TRP A 35 10.61 10.23 14.63
N ALA A 36 11.36 11.30 14.90
CA ALA A 36 11.34 11.96 16.22
C ALA A 36 9.95 12.47 16.61
N TRP A 37 9.16 12.89 15.62
CA TRP A 37 7.76 13.28 15.80
C TRP A 37 6.81 12.09 15.96
N LEU A 38 7.04 11.00 15.24
CA LEU A 38 6.15 9.83 15.19
C LEU A 38 6.31 8.91 16.41
N GLU A 39 7.55 8.66 16.84
CA GLU A 39 7.90 7.74 17.92
C GLU A 39 7.08 7.93 19.21
N PRO A 40 6.93 9.15 19.78
CA PRO A 40 6.15 9.33 21.01
C PRO A 40 4.64 9.06 20.84
N GLN A 41 4.14 9.02 19.60
CA GLN A 41 2.72 8.83 19.31
C GLN A 41 2.36 7.35 19.09
N LEU A 42 3.34 6.47 18.85
CA LEU A 42 3.13 5.04 18.56
C LEU A 42 2.17 4.33 19.54
N PRO A 43 2.25 4.54 20.88
CA PRO A 43 1.32 3.89 21.81
C PRO A 43 -0.15 4.27 21.60
N ARG A 44 -0.43 5.47 21.08
CA ARG A 44 -1.81 5.92 20.78
C ARG A 44 -2.46 5.06 19.70
N PHE A 45 -1.66 4.56 18.77
CA PHE A 45 -2.10 3.66 17.72
C PHE A 45 -2.05 2.19 18.15
N GLY A 46 -1.59 1.88 19.36
CA GLY A 46 -1.39 0.51 19.82
C GLY A 46 -0.18 -0.19 19.18
N ILE A 47 0.74 0.58 18.59
CA ILE A 47 2.01 0.05 18.10
C ILE A 47 2.92 -0.18 19.30
N THR A 48 3.19 -1.45 19.61
CA THR A 48 3.97 -1.85 20.78
C THR A 48 5.46 -1.96 20.50
N ARG A 49 5.83 -2.08 19.21
CA ARG A 49 7.22 -2.23 18.78
C ARG A 49 7.40 -1.82 17.33
N VAL A 50 8.46 -1.07 17.05
CA VAL A 50 9.04 -0.95 15.71
C VAL A 50 10.42 -1.59 15.75
N ALA A 51 10.67 -2.60 14.93
CA ALA A 51 11.90 -3.38 14.96
C ALA A 51 12.58 -3.40 13.60
N ASP A 52 13.90 -3.21 13.60
CA ASP A 52 14.74 -3.41 12.43
C ASP A 52 14.95 -4.92 12.22
N VAL A 53 14.59 -5.42 11.05
CA VAL A 53 14.74 -6.83 10.67
C VAL A 53 15.81 -7.03 9.60
N THR A 54 16.49 -5.97 9.17
CA THR A 54 17.49 -5.95 8.10
C THR A 54 18.54 -7.06 8.23
N GLY A 55 19.00 -7.31 9.46
CA GLY A 55 20.04 -8.30 9.76
C GLY A 55 19.62 -9.77 9.55
N LEU A 56 18.35 -10.04 9.25
CA LEU A 56 17.87 -11.37 8.89
C LEU A 56 18.22 -11.73 7.43
N ASP A 57 18.40 -10.75 6.54
CA ASP A 57 18.87 -10.98 5.18
C ASP A 57 20.38 -10.77 5.04
N GLU A 58 20.97 -11.42 4.05
CA GLU A 58 22.37 -11.16 3.65
C GLU A 58 22.52 -9.91 2.77
N LEU A 59 21.42 -9.35 2.26
CA LEU A 59 21.42 -8.10 1.49
C LEU A 59 21.80 -6.88 2.34
N GLY A 60 21.50 -6.92 3.64
CA GLY A 60 21.71 -5.81 4.57
C GLY A 60 20.93 -4.54 4.21
N LEU A 61 19.89 -4.64 3.36
CA LEU A 61 19.08 -3.52 2.90
C LEU A 61 17.97 -3.16 3.92
N PRO A 62 17.76 -1.86 4.22
CA PRO A 62 16.91 -1.47 5.34
C PRO A 62 15.44 -1.88 5.19
N VAL A 63 14.98 -2.68 6.15
CA VAL A 63 13.59 -3.06 6.30
C VAL A 63 13.25 -3.13 7.79
N SER A 64 12.09 -2.62 8.16
CA SER A 64 11.58 -2.61 9.53
C SER A 64 10.17 -3.15 9.59
N VAL A 65 9.74 -3.55 10.79
CA VAL A 65 8.38 -4.00 11.06
C VAL A 65 7.77 -3.18 12.19
N ALA A 66 6.48 -2.85 12.08
CA ALA A 66 5.69 -2.25 13.16
C ALA A 66 4.65 -3.26 13.65
N VAL A 67 4.64 -3.53 14.95
CA VAL A 67 3.78 -4.54 15.58
C VAL A 67 2.65 -3.85 16.34
N ARG A 68 1.41 -4.13 15.93
CA ARG A 68 0.16 -3.65 16.52
C ARG A 68 -0.73 -4.86 16.87
N PRO A 69 -0.57 -5.48 18.06
CA PRO A 69 -1.19 -6.77 18.38
C PRO A 69 -2.73 -6.81 18.34
N LEU A 70 -3.38 -5.66 18.54
CA LEU A 70 -4.84 -5.53 18.49
C LEU A 70 -5.31 -4.83 17.20
N SER A 71 -4.54 -4.99 16.13
CA SER A 71 -4.94 -4.58 14.78
C SER A 71 -6.21 -5.34 14.38
N ARG A 72 -7.13 -4.64 13.71
CA ARG A 72 -8.30 -5.28 13.08
C ARG A 72 -7.98 -5.68 11.63
N ALA A 73 -6.81 -5.30 11.12
CA ALA A 73 -6.18 -5.81 9.91
C ALA A 73 -5.04 -6.77 10.24
N LEU A 74 -3.86 -6.57 9.67
CA LEU A 74 -2.66 -7.34 10.00
C LEU A 74 -2.01 -6.81 11.29
N SER A 75 -1.53 -7.72 12.13
CA SER A 75 -0.80 -7.38 13.37
C SER A 75 0.58 -6.77 13.12
N VAL A 76 1.14 -7.01 11.94
CA VAL A 76 2.49 -6.58 11.55
C VAL A 76 2.45 -5.85 10.22
N SER A 77 2.81 -4.57 10.25
CA SER A 77 3.07 -3.75 9.06
C SER A 77 4.55 -3.77 8.74
N GLN A 78 4.90 -3.63 7.47
CA GLN A 78 6.29 -3.66 7.00
C GLN A 78 6.70 -2.27 6.52
N GLY A 79 8.00 -2.00 6.51
CA GLY A 79 8.51 -0.74 6.01
C GLY A 79 9.84 -0.91 5.33
N LYS A 80 10.04 -0.17 4.24
CA LYS A 80 11.23 -0.22 3.40
C LYS A 80 11.83 1.17 3.24
N GLY A 81 13.13 1.23 2.96
CA GLY A 81 13.79 2.47 2.64
C GLY A 81 15.25 2.31 2.28
N LEU A 82 15.86 3.36 1.75
CA LEU A 82 17.30 3.42 1.52
C LEU A 82 18.11 3.58 2.83
N THR A 83 17.45 4.02 3.91
CA THR A 83 18.04 4.15 5.26
C THR A 83 17.18 3.43 6.30
N ALA A 84 17.77 3.12 7.46
CA ALA A 84 17.06 2.47 8.55
C ALA A 84 15.91 3.35 9.09
N GLU A 85 16.13 4.65 9.20
CA GLU A 85 15.15 5.64 9.62
C GLU A 85 13.95 5.68 8.66
N HIS A 86 14.21 5.64 7.35
CA HIS A 86 13.13 5.58 6.35
C HIS A 86 12.32 4.30 6.49
N ALA A 87 12.98 3.14 6.63
CA ALA A 87 12.27 1.88 6.84
C ALA A 87 11.40 1.89 8.11
N ARG A 88 11.88 2.49 9.22
CA ARG A 88 11.10 2.63 10.47
C ARG A 88 9.88 3.52 10.32
N VAL A 89 10.05 4.69 9.71
CA VAL A 89 8.94 5.62 9.44
C VAL A 89 7.92 4.95 8.51
N SER A 90 8.38 4.30 7.44
CA SER A 90 7.52 3.56 6.51
C SER A 90 6.68 2.49 7.23
N ALA A 91 7.29 1.68 8.10
CA ALA A 91 6.56 0.62 8.83
C ALA A 91 5.52 1.19 9.79
N ALA A 92 5.87 2.26 10.51
CA ALA A 92 4.97 2.90 11.45
C ALA A 92 3.81 3.61 10.73
N MET A 93 4.08 4.32 9.63
CA MET A 93 3.05 5.00 8.83
C MET A 93 2.07 4.01 8.21
N GLU A 94 2.53 2.87 7.66
CA GLU A 94 1.64 1.80 7.16
C GLU A 94 0.72 1.25 8.27
N SER A 95 1.23 1.12 9.50
CA SER A 95 0.40 0.69 10.64
C SER A 95 -0.61 1.75 11.09
N ILE A 96 -0.27 3.03 10.97
CA ILE A 96 -1.14 4.16 11.30
C ILE A 96 -2.24 4.33 10.26
N GLU A 97 -1.92 4.21 8.98
CA GLU A 97 -2.87 4.19 7.86
C GLU A 97 -4.02 3.23 8.15
N THR A 98 -3.67 1.96 8.39
CA THR A 98 -4.64 0.91 8.70
C THR A 98 -5.40 1.20 10.00
N TRP A 99 -4.75 1.74 11.03
CA TRP A 99 -5.44 2.11 12.28
C TRP A 99 -6.57 3.12 12.04
N HIS A 100 -6.37 4.10 11.15
CA HIS A 100 -7.38 5.09 10.78
C HIS A 100 -8.54 4.45 9.99
N ALA A 101 -8.24 3.60 9.00
CA ALA A 101 -9.24 2.93 8.17
C ALA A 101 -10.02 1.81 8.91
N GLU A 102 -9.50 1.32 10.05
CA GLU A 102 -10.21 0.43 10.98
C GLU A 102 -11.21 1.15 11.90
N ARG A 103 -11.10 2.49 12.02
CA ARG A 103 -11.79 3.32 13.02
C ARG A 103 -12.46 4.53 12.40
N ILE A 104 -12.98 4.35 11.18
CA ILE A 104 -13.73 5.39 10.46
C ILE A 104 -14.96 5.76 11.30
N CYS A 105 -15.02 7.01 11.72
CA CYS A 105 -16.11 7.56 12.51
C CYS A 105 -16.84 8.62 11.68
N ALA A 106 -17.71 8.17 10.78
CA ALA A 106 -18.51 9.00 9.90
C ALA A 106 -19.96 8.48 9.85
N PRO A 107 -20.95 9.33 9.51
CA PRO A 107 -22.32 8.89 9.28
C PRO A 107 -22.36 7.82 8.18
N LEU A 108 -23.15 6.78 8.42
CA LEU A 108 -23.39 5.71 7.45
C LEU A 108 -24.87 5.70 7.09
N TYR A 109 -25.14 5.47 5.80
CA TYR A 109 -26.48 5.16 5.31
C TYR A 109 -26.64 3.64 5.25
N GLN A 110 -27.75 3.11 5.75
CA GLN A 110 -28.03 1.67 5.73
C GLN A 110 -29.19 1.36 4.78
N GLY A 111 -28.95 0.45 3.83
CA GLY A 111 -29.97 -0.01 2.88
C GLY A 111 -29.33 -0.67 1.67
N ASN A 112 -30.12 -0.91 0.63
CA ASN A 112 -29.59 -1.34 -0.67
C ASN A 112 -29.47 -0.15 -1.65
N ALA A 113 -28.96 -0.40 -2.86
CA ALA A 113 -28.71 0.66 -3.84
C ALA A 113 -29.99 1.30 -4.38
N GLU A 114 -31.11 0.58 -4.42
CA GLU A 114 -32.40 1.12 -4.84
C GLU A 114 -32.94 2.11 -3.81
N GLN A 115 -32.93 1.72 -2.53
CA GLN A 115 -33.34 2.56 -1.41
C GLN A 115 -32.47 3.83 -1.32
N ALA A 116 -31.14 3.68 -1.38
CA ALA A 116 -30.23 4.82 -1.33
C ALA A 116 -30.52 5.85 -2.43
N ARG A 117 -30.76 5.39 -3.67
CA ARG A 117 -31.11 6.28 -4.79
C ARG A 117 -32.49 6.90 -4.63
N ALA A 118 -33.48 6.15 -4.12
CA ALA A 118 -34.81 6.67 -3.84
C ALA A 118 -34.80 7.78 -2.77
N ASP A 119 -33.89 7.67 -1.79
CA ASP A 119 -33.66 8.67 -0.75
C ASP A 119 -32.78 9.85 -1.22
N GLY A 120 -32.37 9.85 -2.49
CA GLY A 120 -31.66 10.97 -3.13
C GLY A 120 -30.14 10.94 -3.00
N LEU A 121 -29.54 9.83 -2.55
CA LEU A 121 -28.08 9.71 -2.49
C LEU A 121 -27.47 9.60 -3.89
N ASN A 122 -26.41 10.37 -4.14
CA ASN A 122 -25.56 10.23 -5.33
C ASN A 122 -24.71 8.96 -5.22
N LEU A 123 -25.32 7.80 -5.43
CA LEU A 123 -24.68 6.51 -5.25
C LEU A 123 -23.86 6.12 -6.49
N LEU A 124 -22.54 5.93 -6.31
CA LEU A 124 -21.70 5.35 -7.35
C LEU A 124 -22.10 3.90 -7.61
N ASP A 125 -21.96 3.43 -8.84
CA ASP A 125 -22.35 2.06 -9.19
C ASP A 125 -21.61 1.04 -8.31
N PRO A 126 -22.30 0.29 -7.44
CA PRO A 126 -21.65 -0.67 -6.56
C PRO A 126 -20.92 -1.78 -7.33
N ALA A 127 -21.33 -2.08 -8.57
CA ALA A 127 -20.67 -3.06 -9.41
C ALA A 127 -19.31 -2.58 -9.96
N ALA A 128 -19.03 -1.27 -9.91
CA ALA A 128 -17.75 -0.71 -10.31
C ALA A 128 -16.63 -0.94 -9.28
N PHE A 129 -16.96 -1.42 -8.09
CA PHE A 129 -15.99 -1.77 -7.05
C PHE A 129 -15.77 -3.27 -7.01
N ALA A 130 -14.58 -3.69 -6.59
CA ALA A 130 -14.24 -5.10 -6.53
C ALA A 130 -15.07 -5.79 -5.42
N HIS A 131 -15.82 -6.85 -5.78
CA HIS A 131 -16.76 -7.55 -4.90
C HIS A 131 -16.72 -9.07 -5.11
N ARG A 132 -17.17 -9.82 -4.09
CA ARG A 132 -17.37 -11.28 -4.15
C ARG A 132 -18.40 -11.62 -5.23
N ALA A 133 -18.24 -12.76 -5.89
CA ALA A 133 -19.32 -13.35 -6.65
C ALA A 133 -20.46 -13.77 -5.70
N THR A 134 -21.66 -13.25 -5.92
CA THR A 134 -22.85 -13.48 -5.08
C THR A 134 -24.02 -13.97 -5.93
N ALA A 135 -24.97 -14.68 -5.32
CA ALA A 135 -26.20 -15.10 -5.98
C ALA A 135 -27.15 -13.92 -6.29
N VAL A 136 -26.97 -12.81 -5.58
CA VAL A 136 -27.75 -11.58 -5.72
C VAL A 136 -26.88 -10.52 -6.36
N ALA A 137 -27.45 -9.68 -7.23
CA ALA A 137 -26.72 -8.57 -7.83
C ALA A 137 -26.24 -7.57 -6.75
N PRO A 138 -25.03 -6.99 -6.87
CA PRO A 138 -24.48 -6.06 -5.88
C PRO A 138 -25.42 -4.93 -5.48
N ALA A 139 -26.24 -4.43 -6.42
CA ALA A 139 -27.21 -3.36 -6.16
C ALA A 139 -28.36 -3.74 -5.21
N ALA A 140 -28.71 -5.03 -5.12
CA ALA A 140 -29.82 -5.50 -4.28
C ALA A 140 -29.38 -5.88 -2.86
N ILE A 141 -28.08 -5.87 -2.59
CA ILE A 141 -27.51 -6.21 -1.29
C ILE A 141 -27.68 -5.03 -0.35
N SER A 142 -28.28 -5.29 0.82
CA SER A 142 -28.38 -4.29 1.89
C SER A 142 -27.03 -4.19 2.59
N THR A 143 -26.47 -2.99 2.67
CA THR A 143 -25.17 -2.73 3.29
C THR A 143 -25.10 -1.29 3.84
N ALA A 144 -23.98 -1.00 4.52
CA ALA A 144 -23.62 0.36 4.88
C ALA A 144 -22.98 1.08 3.69
N TYR A 145 -23.39 2.31 3.46
CA TYR A 145 -22.77 3.24 2.52
C TYR A 145 -22.19 4.43 3.28
N ILE A 146 -21.10 4.98 2.76
CA ILE A 146 -20.41 6.16 3.30
C ILE A 146 -20.23 7.20 2.21
N GLU A 147 -20.31 8.47 2.62
CA GLU A 147 -20.06 9.61 1.73
C GLU A 147 -18.57 9.80 1.47
N VAL A 148 -18.22 10.09 0.22
CA VAL A 148 -16.88 10.41 -0.26
C VAL A 148 -16.94 11.68 -1.12
N GLN A 149 -15.84 12.43 -1.15
CA GLN A 149 -15.75 13.66 -1.92
C GLN A 149 -15.18 13.41 -3.31
N ARG A 150 -15.69 14.12 -4.31
CA ARG A 150 -15.07 14.19 -5.64
C ARG A 150 -13.86 15.12 -5.57
N TRP A 151 -12.69 14.65 -5.98
CA TRP A 151 -11.50 15.51 -5.99
C TRP A 151 -11.69 16.74 -6.89
N GLY A 152 -11.30 17.91 -6.38
CA GLY A 152 -11.35 19.17 -7.12
C GLY A 152 -12.76 19.72 -7.41
N ARG A 153 -13.82 19.12 -6.85
CA ARG A 153 -15.19 19.57 -7.02
C ARG A 153 -15.95 19.60 -5.70
N ASP A 154 -16.92 20.51 -5.60
CA ASP A 154 -17.87 20.56 -4.49
C ASP A 154 -19.03 19.57 -4.76
N GLU A 155 -18.67 18.29 -4.90
CA GLU A 155 -19.59 17.20 -5.18
C GLU A 155 -19.26 16.02 -4.28
N THR A 156 -20.28 15.42 -3.67
CA THR A 156 -20.14 14.18 -2.90
C THR A 156 -20.83 13.02 -3.59
N ALA A 157 -20.37 11.81 -3.28
CA ALA A 157 -20.98 10.58 -3.73
C ALA A 157 -20.96 9.54 -2.61
N TRP A 158 -21.73 8.47 -2.76
CA TRP A 158 -21.84 7.41 -1.78
C TRP A 158 -21.27 6.10 -2.35
N VAL A 159 -20.52 5.39 -1.52
CA VAL A 159 -19.89 4.11 -1.86
C VAL A 159 -20.14 3.08 -0.76
N PRO A 160 -20.12 1.77 -1.06
CA PRO A 160 -20.17 0.75 -0.02
C PRO A 160 -19.06 0.95 1.01
N PHE A 161 -19.40 0.92 2.30
CA PHE A 161 -18.46 1.20 3.40
C PHE A 161 -17.24 0.27 3.39
N ASP A 162 -17.44 -0.98 2.98
CA ASP A 162 -16.36 -1.95 2.83
C ASP A 162 -15.29 -1.52 1.82
N CYS A 163 -15.59 -0.62 0.88
CA CYS A 163 -14.61 -0.09 -0.07
C CYS A 163 -13.59 0.86 0.58
N VAL A 164 -13.85 1.37 1.78
CA VAL A 164 -12.95 2.30 2.49
C VAL A 164 -12.41 1.74 3.80
N SER A 165 -13.04 0.70 4.35
CA SER A 165 -12.63 0.12 5.62
C SER A 165 -11.53 -0.93 5.45
N THR A 166 -10.61 -0.95 6.43
CA THR A 166 -9.64 -2.05 6.63
C THR A 166 -9.90 -2.78 7.93
N ASP A 167 -11.11 -2.71 8.47
CA ASP A 167 -11.52 -3.60 9.55
C ASP A 167 -11.77 -5.00 8.95
N PHE A 168 -10.92 -5.97 9.24
CA PHE A 168 -11.12 -7.35 8.77
C PHE A 168 -11.77 -8.23 9.85
N CYS A 169 -12.22 -7.64 10.97
CA CYS A 169 -13.03 -8.35 11.95
C CYS A 169 -14.50 -8.35 11.49
N PHE A 170 -14.95 -9.47 10.93
CA PHE A 170 -16.35 -9.72 10.57
C PHE A 170 -16.77 -11.13 10.98
N ASP A 171 -18.08 -11.38 11.00
CA ASP A 171 -18.62 -12.71 11.24
C ASP A 171 -18.44 -13.57 9.98
N ASP A 172 -17.97 -14.80 10.12
CA ASP A 172 -17.79 -15.74 9.00
C ASP A 172 -19.12 -16.06 8.31
N ASP A 173 -20.24 -15.96 9.04
CA ASP A 173 -21.59 -16.16 8.52
C ASP A 173 -22.13 -14.94 7.74
N ASP A 174 -21.52 -13.76 7.90
CA ASP A 174 -21.91 -12.51 7.21
C ASP A 174 -20.67 -11.73 6.72
N PRO A 175 -19.90 -12.29 5.77
CA PRO A 175 -18.69 -11.64 5.28
C PRO A 175 -19.02 -10.44 4.39
N PRO A 176 -18.15 -9.41 4.36
CA PRO A 176 -18.34 -8.26 3.49
C PRO A 176 -18.37 -8.69 2.02
N VAL A 177 -19.29 -8.09 1.28
CA VAL A 177 -19.48 -8.37 -0.15
C VAL A 177 -18.46 -7.62 -0.99
N TRP A 178 -18.27 -6.33 -0.71
CA TRP A 178 -17.22 -5.55 -1.34
C TRP A 178 -15.90 -5.80 -0.61
N MET A 179 -14.82 -5.80 -1.37
CA MET A 179 -13.53 -6.20 -0.82
C MET A 179 -12.92 -5.08 0.01
N ARG A 180 -12.78 -5.35 1.31
CA ARG A 180 -11.92 -4.58 2.21
C ARG A 180 -10.47 -4.83 1.79
N THR A 181 -9.74 -3.75 1.49
CA THR A 181 -8.34 -3.78 1.06
C THR A 181 -7.65 -2.49 1.51
N SER A 182 -6.32 -2.49 1.62
CA SER A 182 -5.56 -1.25 1.84
C SER A 182 -5.33 -0.44 0.55
N ASN A 183 -5.77 -0.91 -0.62
CA ASN A 183 -5.49 -0.24 -1.89
C ASN A 183 -5.99 1.21 -1.93
N GLY A 184 -5.09 2.16 -2.18
CA GLY A 184 -5.42 3.58 -2.20
C GLY A 184 -5.57 4.18 -0.81
N LEU A 185 -5.12 3.49 0.25
CA LEU A 185 -4.96 4.05 1.58
C LEU A 185 -3.50 4.52 1.73
N ALA A 186 -3.30 5.75 2.13
CA ALA A 186 -1.95 6.25 2.38
C ALA A 186 -1.94 7.35 3.44
N ALA A 187 -0.83 7.46 4.13
CA ALA A 187 -0.51 8.54 5.05
C ALA A 187 0.70 9.33 4.53
N GLY A 188 0.82 10.55 5.02
CA GLY A 188 1.89 11.45 4.63
C GLY A 188 2.12 12.53 5.66
N SER A 189 3.19 13.29 5.48
CA SER A 189 3.43 14.49 6.29
C SER A 189 2.46 15.62 5.95
N THR A 190 1.90 15.60 4.74
CA THR A 190 0.79 16.46 4.30
C THR A 190 -0.30 15.63 3.63
N ARG A 191 -1.51 16.20 3.47
CA ARG A 191 -2.61 15.55 2.75
C ARG A 191 -2.27 15.32 1.28
N GLU A 192 -1.56 16.25 0.67
CA GLU A 192 -1.12 16.17 -0.72
C GLU A 192 -0.14 15.01 -0.91
N GLN A 193 0.81 14.82 0.02
CA GLN A 193 1.72 13.68 -0.03
C GLN A 193 0.96 12.35 0.11
N ALA A 194 0.05 12.26 1.09
CA ALA A 194 -0.80 11.09 1.29
C ALA A 194 -1.62 10.79 0.03
N LEU A 195 -2.23 11.81 -0.58
CA LEU A 195 -3.01 11.67 -1.81
C LEU A 195 -2.17 11.20 -2.99
N SER A 196 -0.98 11.78 -3.18
CA SER A 196 -0.08 11.36 -4.26
C SER A 196 0.33 9.90 -4.13
N HIS A 197 0.63 9.43 -2.91
CA HIS A 197 0.92 8.02 -2.66
C HIS A 197 -0.32 7.13 -2.92
N ALA A 198 -1.49 7.50 -2.41
CA ALA A 198 -2.72 6.73 -2.59
C ALA A 198 -3.09 6.58 -4.09
N VAL A 199 -2.94 7.66 -4.87
CA VAL A 199 -3.23 7.64 -6.31
C VAL A 199 -2.19 6.82 -7.08
N ALA A 200 -0.90 6.98 -6.74
CA ALA A 200 0.15 6.17 -7.34
C ALA A 200 -0.06 4.67 -7.07
N GLU A 201 -0.49 4.29 -5.86
CA GLU A 201 -0.82 2.90 -5.53
C GLU A 201 -2.02 2.41 -6.35
N LEU A 202 -3.12 3.17 -6.45
CA LEU A 202 -4.26 2.78 -7.29
C LEU A 202 -3.85 2.49 -8.74
N VAL A 203 -3.02 3.36 -9.31
CA VAL A 203 -2.47 3.18 -10.66
C VAL A 203 -1.56 1.96 -10.74
N GLU A 204 -0.70 1.75 -9.74
CA GLU A 204 0.16 0.57 -9.66
C GLU A 204 -0.68 -0.72 -9.70
N ARG A 205 -1.68 -0.82 -8.81
CA ARG A 205 -2.51 -2.02 -8.68
C ARG A 205 -3.26 -2.33 -9.97
N ASP A 206 -3.84 -1.31 -10.61
CA ASP A 206 -4.54 -1.50 -11.88
C ASP A 206 -3.58 -1.91 -13.01
N THR A 207 -2.42 -1.24 -13.10
CA THR A 207 -1.42 -1.49 -14.14
C THR A 207 -0.83 -2.88 -14.04
N VAL A 208 -0.42 -3.30 -12.82
CA VAL A 208 0.12 -4.63 -12.57
C VAL A 208 -0.94 -5.70 -12.83
N GLN A 209 -2.20 -5.48 -12.42
CA GLN A 209 -3.28 -6.43 -12.70
C GLN A 209 -3.57 -6.60 -14.20
N ARG A 210 -3.54 -5.52 -14.99
CA ARG A 210 -3.68 -5.62 -16.45
C ARG A 210 -2.51 -6.35 -17.08
N TRP A 211 -1.30 -6.09 -16.61
CA TRP A 211 -0.10 -6.78 -17.07
C TRP A 211 -0.14 -8.28 -16.76
N LEU A 212 -0.48 -8.66 -15.52
CA LEU A 212 -0.63 -10.07 -15.12
C LEU A 212 -1.72 -10.80 -15.89
N ALA A 213 -2.83 -10.13 -16.22
CA ALA A 213 -3.91 -10.70 -17.03
C ALA A 213 -3.57 -10.82 -18.53
N GLY A 214 -2.49 -10.16 -18.98
CA GLY A 214 -1.96 -10.26 -20.33
C GLY A 214 -0.86 -11.32 -20.40
N GLU A 215 0.31 -10.94 -20.93
CA GLU A 215 1.49 -11.82 -20.98
C GLU A 215 2.20 -11.92 -19.63
N GLY A 216 1.98 -10.97 -18.70
CA GLY A 216 2.61 -10.98 -17.38
C GLY A 216 4.13 -11.17 -17.46
N PHE A 217 4.65 -12.09 -16.66
CA PHE A 217 6.08 -12.43 -16.66
C PHE A 217 6.56 -13.08 -17.96
N GLU A 218 5.68 -13.51 -18.86
CA GLU A 218 6.06 -13.99 -20.19
C GLU A 218 6.50 -12.87 -21.13
N ALA A 219 6.10 -11.63 -20.85
CA ALA A 219 6.51 -10.46 -21.62
C ALA A 219 8.04 -10.27 -21.58
N PRO A 220 8.65 -9.64 -22.61
CA PRO A 220 10.06 -9.32 -22.62
C PRO A 220 10.49 -8.53 -21.37
N ALA A 221 11.54 -9.01 -20.72
CA ALA A 221 12.10 -8.42 -19.52
C ALA A 221 13.45 -7.79 -19.80
N PHE A 222 13.89 -6.90 -18.92
CA PHE A 222 15.19 -6.25 -18.98
C PHE A 222 16.02 -6.62 -17.76
N ALA A 223 17.34 -6.74 -17.95
CA ALA A 223 18.28 -6.88 -16.86
C ALA A 223 18.66 -5.50 -16.32
N LEU A 224 18.63 -5.36 -15.00
CA LEU A 224 19.13 -4.16 -14.30
C LEU A 224 20.49 -4.47 -13.68
N GLN A 225 21.50 -3.66 -13.99
CA GLN A 225 22.90 -3.90 -13.59
C GLN A 225 23.46 -2.69 -12.82
N PRO A 226 24.40 -2.89 -11.89
CA PRO A 226 25.09 -1.77 -11.24
C PRO A 226 25.77 -0.84 -12.26
N GLY A 227 25.79 0.46 -11.97
CA GLY A 227 26.31 1.52 -12.83
C GLY A 227 25.30 2.02 -13.86
N THR A 228 24.11 1.41 -13.92
CA THR A 228 23.02 1.88 -14.80
C THR A 228 22.15 2.91 -14.13
N ALA A 229 22.11 3.00 -12.79
CA ALA A 229 21.18 3.86 -12.07
C ALA A 229 21.83 4.36 -10.77
N PRO A 230 22.50 5.54 -10.78
CA PRO A 230 23.31 6.00 -9.64
C PRO A 230 22.62 5.94 -8.27
N ARG A 231 21.31 6.23 -8.24
CA ARG A 231 20.49 6.18 -7.02
C ARG A 231 20.26 4.76 -6.48
N LEU A 232 20.27 3.75 -7.37
CA LEU A 232 20.06 2.34 -7.06
C LEU A 232 21.36 1.53 -7.05
N ASP A 233 22.49 2.08 -7.50
CA ASP A 233 23.74 1.34 -7.65
C ASP A 233 24.19 0.65 -6.36
N ALA A 234 24.06 1.33 -5.21
CA ALA A 234 24.38 0.73 -3.92
C ALA A 234 23.46 -0.45 -3.56
N LEU A 235 22.18 -0.37 -3.93
CA LEU A 235 21.20 -1.43 -3.74
C LEU A 235 21.52 -2.62 -4.66
N LEU A 236 21.76 -2.35 -5.94
CA LEU A 236 22.08 -3.36 -6.95
C LEU A 236 23.38 -4.08 -6.64
N ALA A 237 24.41 -3.36 -6.20
CA ALA A 237 25.69 -3.96 -5.79
C ALA A 237 25.53 -4.92 -4.61
N ARG A 238 24.63 -4.64 -3.66
CA ARG A 238 24.31 -5.54 -2.54
C ARG A 238 23.57 -6.80 -3.01
N CYS A 239 22.60 -6.64 -3.91
CA CYS A 239 21.92 -7.79 -4.53
C CYS A 239 22.92 -8.68 -5.29
N GLU A 240 23.79 -8.09 -6.11
CA GLU A 240 24.80 -8.85 -6.87
C GLU A 240 25.82 -9.53 -5.96
N ALA A 241 26.30 -8.86 -4.91
CA ALA A 241 27.22 -9.46 -3.92
C ALA A 241 26.58 -10.65 -3.17
N ALA A 242 25.26 -10.61 -2.98
CA ALA A 242 24.48 -11.74 -2.45
C ALA A 242 24.16 -12.80 -3.53
N GLY A 243 24.65 -12.65 -4.76
CA GLY A 243 24.41 -13.58 -5.85
C GLY A 243 23.00 -13.54 -6.42
N LEU A 244 22.25 -12.46 -6.19
CA LEU A 244 20.95 -12.22 -6.79
C LEU A 244 21.09 -11.54 -8.16
N VAL A 245 20.14 -11.80 -9.03
CA VAL A 245 19.97 -11.04 -10.28
C VAL A 245 18.62 -10.35 -10.31
N THR A 246 18.52 -9.28 -11.11
CA THR A 246 17.32 -8.43 -11.18
C THR A 246 16.75 -8.44 -12.58
N LEU A 247 15.50 -8.85 -12.71
CA LEU A 247 14.68 -8.65 -13.91
C LEU A 247 13.67 -7.53 -13.69
N VAL A 248 13.44 -6.73 -14.72
CA VAL A 248 12.55 -5.57 -14.68
C VAL A 248 11.62 -5.59 -15.90
N TRP A 249 10.34 -5.29 -15.65
CA TRP A 249 9.32 -5.04 -16.67
C TRP A 249 8.77 -3.63 -16.48
N PRO A 250 9.06 -2.69 -17.41
CA PRO A 250 8.31 -1.45 -17.52
C PRO A 250 6.87 -1.77 -17.92
N LEU A 251 5.90 -1.27 -17.17
CA LEU A 251 4.49 -1.54 -17.40
C LEU A 251 3.81 -0.35 -18.06
N ALA A 252 2.99 -0.63 -19.07
CA ALA A 252 2.19 0.39 -19.74
C ALA A 252 1.04 0.85 -18.83
N GLY A 253 1.08 2.11 -18.41
CA GLY A 253 0.08 2.74 -17.56
C GLY A 253 0.13 4.27 -17.68
N PRO A 254 -0.78 4.99 -16.99
CA PRO A 254 -0.83 6.45 -17.03
C PRO A 254 0.38 7.10 -16.34
N LEU A 255 1.06 6.37 -15.46
CA LEU A 255 2.29 6.78 -14.78
C LEU A 255 3.38 5.73 -15.01
N PRO A 256 4.67 6.11 -14.91
CA PRO A 256 5.75 5.14 -14.82
C PRO A 256 5.48 4.10 -13.73
N CYS A 257 5.41 2.84 -14.15
CA CYS A 257 5.15 1.70 -13.28
C CYS A 257 6.09 0.55 -13.66
N TYR A 258 6.63 -0.14 -12.66
CA TYR A 258 7.58 -1.24 -12.88
C TYR A 258 7.19 -2.46 -12.06
N ALA A 259 7.37 -3.65 -12.65
CA ALA A 259 7.48 -4.90 -11.92
C ALA A 259 8.96 -5.33 -11.89
N VAL A 260 9.42 -5.74 -10.72
CA VAL A 260 10.79 -6.20 -10.47
C VAL A 260 10.75 -7.62 -9.94
N GLN A 261 11.71 -8.45 -10.35
CA GLN A 261 12.01 -9.75 -9.74
C GLN A 261 13.45 -9.77 -9.25
N LEU A 262 13.64 -10.06 -7.97
CA LEU A 262 14.92 -10.41 -7.36
C LEU A 262 15.02 -11.93 -7.29
N ILE A 263 16.02 -12.50 -7.98
CA ILE A 263 16.08 -13.94 -8.24
C ILE A 263 17.36 -14.50 -7.64
N GLY A 264 17.23 -15.51 -6.76
CA GLY A 264 18.33 -16.30 -6.25
C GLY A 264 19.01 -17.14 -7.32
N ARG A 265 20.34 -17.26 -7.27
CA ARG A 265 21.10 -18.24 -8.06
C ARG A 265 21.23 -19.53 -7.26
N ALA A 266 20.81 -20.65 -7.85
CA ALA A 266 20.82 -21.97 -7.24
C ALA A 266 22.20 -22.37 -6.68
N GLY A 267 22.20 -23.19 -5.62
CA GLY A 267 23.41 -23.77 -5.02
C GLY A 267 23.96 -23.03 -3.79
N ARG A 268 23.25 -22.00 -3.29
CA ARG A 268 23.59 -21.34 -2.01
C ARG A 268 22.76 -21.92 -0.86
N ALA A 269 23.39 -22.06 0.31
CA ALA A 269 22.74 -22.57 1.53
C ALA A 269 21.58 -21.68 2.05
N ARG A 270 21.49 -20.42 1.59
CA ARG A 270 20.45 -19.43 1.96
C ARG A 270 19.57 -19.02 0.78
N ASP A 271 19.43 -19.89 -0.22
CA ASP A 271 18.52 -19.59 -1.32
C ASP A 271 17.07 -19.56 -0.82
N VAL A 272 16.41 -18.42 -1.02
CA VAL A 272 15.01 -18.21 -0.66
C VAL A 272 14.13 -17.97 -1.89
N GLY A 273 14.69 -18.11 -3.11
CA GLY A 273 13.94 -18.14 -4.36
C GLY A 273 13.81 -16.80 -5.08
N ALA A 274 12.65 -16.55 -5.68
CA ALA A 274 12.35 -15.34 -6.44
C ALA A 274 11.28 -14.46 -5.75
N PHE A 275 11.53 -13.14 -5.73
CA PHE A 275 10.71 -12.16 -5.02
C PHE A 275 10.35 -10.98 -5.91
N SER A 276 9.05 -10.71 -5.97
CA SER A 276 8.50 -9.61 -6.75
C SER A 276 8.36 -8.34 -5.92
N GLY A 277 8.54 -7.20 -6.61
CA GLY A 277 8.12 -5.90 -6.11
C GLY A 277 7.53 -5.07 -7.24
N TYR A 278 6.62 -4.18 -6.87
CA TYR A 278 5.93 -3.27 -7.78
C TYR A 278 6.11 -1.84 -7.30
N GLY A 279 6.11 -0.91 -8.24
CA GLY A 279 6.30 0.49 -7.91
C GLY A 279 5.78 1.39 -9.00
N CYS A 280 5.03 2.42 -8.59
CA CYS A 280 4.46 3.44 -9.44
C CYS A 280 4.76 4.83 -8.89
N HIS A 281 5.14 5.76 -9.77
CA HIS A 281 5.41 7.15 -9.40
C HIS A 281 5.35 8.03 -10.64
N ALA A 282 5.05 9.32 -10.48
CA ALA A 282 5.14 10.31 -11.56
C ALA A 282 6.54 10.46 -12.18
N GLN A 283 7.58 9.93 -11.51
CA GLN A 283 8.98 9.98 -11.92
C GLN A 283 9.50 8.55 -12.06
N ALA A 284 10.02 8.20 -13.24
CA ALA A 284 10.37 6.83 -13.58
C ALA A 284 11.41 6.22 -12.62
N MET A 285 12.42 7.00 -12.23
CA MET A 285 13.44 6.55 -11.29
C MET A 285 12.89 6.24 -9.89
N LEU A 286 11.90 6.99 -9.42
CA LEU A 286 11.26 6.75 -8.12
C LEU A 286 10.33 5.53 -8.17
N ALA A 287 9.65 5.31 -9.30
CA ALA A 287 8.83 4.12 -9.51
C ALA A 287 9.68 2.84 -9.51
N LEU A 288 10.83 2.86 -10.20
CA LEU A 288 11.77 1.74 -10.20
C LEU A 288 12.39 1.50 -8.81
N GLU A 289 12.74 2.57 -8.09
CA GLU A 289 13.22 2.47 -6.71
C GLU A 289 12.19 1.80 -5.80
N ALA A 290 10.93 2.25 -5.86
CA ALA A 290 9.85 1.67 -5.09
C ALA A 290 9.68 0.17 -5.38
N ALA A 291 9.70 -0.23 -6.66
CA ALA A 291 9.60 -1.63 -7.06
C ALA A 291 10.77 -2.48 -6.55
N MET A 292 12.01 -1.95 -6.60
CA MET A 292 13.19 -2.62 -6.07
C MET A 292 13.12 -2.80 -4.56
N LEU A 293 12.77 -1.73 -3.83
CA LEU A 293 12.64 -1.77 -2.37
C LEU A 293 11.50 -2.69 -1.92
N GLU A 294 10.40 -2.75 -2.67
CA GLU A 294 9.31 -3.67 -2.41
C GLU A 294 9.75 -5.13 -2.62
N ALA A 295 10.55 -5.44 -3.64
CA ALA A 295 11.08 -6.79 -3.85
C ALA A 295 11.99 -7.24 -2.69
N VAL A 296 12.82 -6.32 -2.16
CA VAL A 296 13.65 -6.54 -0.97
C VAL A 296 12.78 -6.77 0.27
N GLN A 297 11.75 -5.95 0.46
CA GLN A 297 10.82 -6.10 1.57
C GLN A 297 10.07 -7.44 1.49
N SER A 298 9.57 -7.84 0.30
CA SER A 298 8.90 -9.12 0.08
C SER A 298 9.79 -10.31 0.47
N ARG A 299 11.07 -10.25 0.09
CA ARG A 299 12.07 -11.24 0.48
C ARG A 299 12.23 -11.35 1.99
N LEU A 300 12.42 -10.21 2.65
CA LEU A 300 12.64 -10.21 4.09
C LEU A 300 11.38 -10.51 4.89
N THR A 301 10.22 -10.18 4.35
CA THR A 301 8.91 -10.56 4.90
C THR A 301 8.85 -12.08 5.04
N LEU A 302 9.18 -12.82 3.97
CA LEU A 302 9.26 -14.29 3.99
C LEU A 302 10.31 -14.81 4.96
N ILE A 303 11.54 -14.27 4.94
CA ILE A 303 12.63 -14.69 5.85
C ILE A 303 12.24 -14.50 7.32
N SER A 304 11.61 -13.36 7.64
CA SER A 304 11.23 -13.03 9.02
C SER A 304 10.14 -13.93 9.58
N GLY A 305 9.27 -14.48 8.71
CA GLY A 305 8.12 -15.27 9.15
C GLY A 305 7.12 -14.49 10.02
N ALA A 306 7.18 -13.15 10.00
CA ALA A 306 6.49 -12.31 11.00
C ALA A 306 5.05 -11.93 10.63
N ARG A 307 4.59 -12.24 9.42
CA ARG A 307 3.24 -11.92 8.94
C ARG A 307 2.28 -13.09 9.15
N ASP A 308 1.10 -12.78 9.68
CA ASP A 308 0.05 -13.75 9.99
C ASP A 308 -0.64 -14.31 8.73
N ASP A 309 -0.51 -13.62 7.60
CA ASP A 309 -1.13 -13.98 6.32
C ASP A 309 -0.20 -14.71 5.34
N MET A 310 1.02 -15.04 5.77
CA MET A 310 1.93 -15.86 4.96
C MET A 310 1.65 -17.35 5.14
N LEU A 311 1.05 -17.95 4.12
CA LEU A 311 0.71 -19.37 4.09
C LEU A 311 1.78 -20.21 3.39
N LEU A 312 1.79 -21.53 3.66
CA LEU A 312 2.80 -22.47 3.14
C LEU A 312 2.98 -22.38 1.61
N ASP A 313 1.89 -22.17 0.87
CA ASP A 313 1.91 -22.09 -0.59
C ASP A 313 2.69 -20.87 -1.11
N GLU A 314 2.80 -19.79 -0.34
CA GLU A 314 3.68 -18.66 -0.67
C GLU A 314 5.15 -19.03 -0.54
N PHE A 315 5.50 -19.78 0.51
CA PHE A 315 6.86 -20.29 0.70
C PHE A 315 7.26 -21.24 -0.43
N GLU A 316 6.36 -22.13 -0.84
CA GLU A 316 6.59 -23.08 -1.92
C GLU A 316 6.67 -22.39 -3.29
N ARG A 317 5.81 -21.41 -3.56
CA ARG A 317 5.80 -20.66 -4.83
C ARG A 317 7.10 -19.91 -5.05
N CYS A 318 7.58 -19.18 -4.03
CA CYS A 318 8.82 -18.41 -4.14
C CYS A 318 10.04 -19.31 -4.40
N ARG A 319 10.03 -20.54 -3.85
CA ARG A 319 11.10 -21.54 -3.96
C ARG A 319 10.88 -22.57 -5.06
N ASN A 320 9.94 -22.35 -5.98
CA ASN A 320 9.70 -23.27 -7.07
C ASN A 320 10.91 -23.27 -8.03
N ASP A 321 11.65 -24.38 -8.09
CA ASP A 321 12.88 -24.47 -8.89
C ASP A 321 12.64 -24.17 -10.37
N ALA A 322 11.58 -24.72 -10.97
CA ALA A 322 11.26 -24.49 -12.38
C ALA A 322 10.96 -23.01 -12.67
N TRP A 323 10.27 -22.34 -11.74
CA TRP A 323 10.00 -20.90 -11.82
C TRP A 323 11.29 -20.08 -11.75
N VAL A 324 12.15 -20.38 -10.76
CA VAL A 324 13.44 -19.70 -10.57
C VAL A 324 14.35 -19.93 -11.79
N GLU A 325 14.46 -21.16 -12.27
CA GLU A 325 15.25 -21.51 -13.45
C GLU A 325 14.74 -20.80 -14.71
N GLY A 326 13.42 -20.71 -14.90
CA GLY A 326 12.82 -19.97 -16.01
C GLY A 326 13.17 -18.48 -15.98
N LEU A 327 13.12 -17.86 -14.80
CA LEU A 327 13.53 -16.46 -14.62
C LEU A 327 15.04 -16.26 -14.82
N LEU A 328 15.88 -17.19 -14.35
CA LEU A 328 17.34 -17.14 -14.57
C LEU A 328 17.69 -17.28 -16.06
N ALA A 329 17.03 -18.19 -16.78
CA ALA A 329 17.19 -18.34 -18.22
C ALA A 329 16.78 -17.07 -18.97
N ARG A 330 15.65 -16.45 -18.56
CA ARG A 330 15.22 -15.16 -19.10
C ARG A 330 16.24 -14.05 -18.84
N HIS A 331 16.76 -13.95 -17.61
CA HIS A 331 17.80 -13.00 -17.26
C HIS A 331 19.07 -13.16 -18.10
N ALA A 332 19.49 -14.39 -18.41
CA ALA A 332 20.68 -14.65 -19.23
C ALA A 332 20.59 -14.08 -20.66
N HIS A 333 19.37 -13.85 -21.16
CA HIS A 333 19.11 -13.31 -22.49
C HIS A 333 18.48 -11.91 -22.48
N ALA A 334 18.20 -11.35 -21.31
CA ALA A 334 17.53 -10.07 -21.18
C ALA A 334 18.49 -8.93 -21.59
N PRO A 335 18.06 -8.01 -22.46
CA PRO A 335 18.84 -6.81 -22.76
C PRO A 335 18.97 -5.94 -21.50
N ALA A 336 19.98 -5.06 -21.48
CA ALA A 336 20.08 -4.06 -20.44
C ALA A 336 18.84 -3.14 -20.47
N LEU A 337 18.28 -2.84 -19.30
CA LEU A 337 17.22 -1.85 -19.17
C LEU A 337 17.76 -0.50 -19.69
N PRO A 338 17.13 0.13 -20.71
CA PRO A 338 17.45 1.50 -21.04
C PRO A 338 17.17 2.36 -19.81
N LEU A 339 18.11 3.25 -19.48
CA LEU A 339 17.99 4.18 -18.37
C LEU A 339 16.56 4.74 -18.28
N PRO A 340 15.87 4.60 -17.13
CA PRO A 340 14.53 5.17 -16.97
C PRO A 340 14.61 6.67 -17.25
N THR A 341 14.00 7.09 -18.35
CA THR A 341 13.94 8.49 -18.75
C THR A 341 12.49 8.95 -18.62
N GLY A 342 12.31 10.13 -18.02
CA GLY A 342 11.03 10.80 -17.96
C GLY A 342 10.32 10.79 -16.61
N GLY A 343 9.24 11.55 -16.60
CA GLY A 343 8.46 11.89 -15.42
C GLY A 343 8.94 13.17 -14.77
N GLU A 344 8.06 14.15 -14.69
CA GLU A 344 8.30 15.40 -13.98
C GLU A 344 7.71 15.29 -12.56
N PRO A 345 8.30 15.98 -11.57
CA PRO A 345 7.63 16.17 -10.29
C PRO A 345 6.25 16.79 -10.52
N MET A 346 5.21 16.11 -10.03
CA MET A 346 3.85 16.60 -10.04
C MET A 346 3.42 16.85 -8.60
N ASP A 347 2.74 17.96 -8.34
CA ASP A 347 1.95 18.09 -7.13
C ASP A 347 0.74 17.14 -7.17
N ALA A 348 0.06 16.99 -6.04
CA ALA A 348 -1.07 16.07 -5.94
C ALA A 348 -2.22 16.44 -6.89
N HIS A 349 -2.49 17.72 -7.11
CA HIS A 349 -3.59 18.13 -7.98
C HIS A 349 -3.29 17.81 -9.44
N ALA A 350 -2.10 18.16 -9.93
CA ALA A 350 -1.64 17.86 -11.28
C ALA A 350 -1.58 16.35 -11.53
N LEU A 351 -1.11 15.57 -10.54
CA LEU A 351 -1.08 14.12 -10.59
C LEU A 351 -2.48 13.54 -10.77
N VAL A 352 -3.45 13.98 -9.97
CA VAL A 352 -4.83 13.51 -10.09
C VAL A 352 -5.41 13.87 -11.44
N CYS A 353 -5.31 15.12 -11.88
CA CYS A 353 -5.82 15.55 -13.19
C CYS A 353 -5.23 14.70 -14.33
N HIS A 354 -3.91 14.46 -14.31
CA HIS A 354 -3.24 13.62 -15.30
C HIS A 354 -3.78 12.18 -15.30
N VAL A 355 -3.95 11.57 -14.13
CA VAL A 355 -4.45 10.20 -14.00
C VAL A 355 -5.94 10.10 -14.41
N GLU A 356 -6.77 11.07 -14.03
CA GLU A 356 -8.17 11.13 -14.44
C GLU A 356 -8.32 11.28 -15.95
N ASP A 357 -7.54 12.15 -16.57
CA ASP A 357 -7.53 12.35 -18.02
C ASP A 357 -7.03 11.10 -18.76
N ALA A 358 -5.99 10.45 -18.25
CA ALA A 358 -5.45 9.24 -18.87
C ALA A 358 -6.39 8.03 -18.74
N LEU A 359 -7.08 7.89 -17.59
CA LEU A 359 -7.96 6.75 -17.32
C LEU A 359 -9.43 7.00 -17.67
N GLN A 360 -9.80 8.26 -17.96
CA GLN A 360 -11.18 8.72 -18.15
C GLN A 360 -12.09 8.30 -16.99
N ARG A 361 -11.58 8.43 -15.76
CA ARG A 361 -12.25 8.01 -14.53
C ARG A 361 -12.06 9.06 -13.45
N PRO A 362 -13.12 9.45 -12.73
CA PRO A 362 -13.01 10.39 -11.61
C PRO A 362 -12.35 9.76 -10.38
N LEU A 363 -11.58 10.57 -9.66
CA LEU A 363 -11.10 10.29 -8.31
C LEU A 363 -12.12 10.75 -7.26
N TYR A 364 -12.48 9.82 -6.39
CA TYR A 364 -13.14 10.11 -5.13
C TYR A 364 -12.17 9.86 -3.99
N TRP A 365 -12.35 10.56 -2.88
CA TRP A 365 -11.50 10.39 -1.72
C TRP A 365 -12.25 10.63 -0.42
N LEU A 366 -11.68 10.09 0.66
CA LEU A 366 -12.10 10.31 2.03
C LEU A 366 -10.88 10.75 2.83
N ASP A 367 -10.97 11.93 3.46
CA ASP A 367 -9.98 12.37 4.43
C ASP A 367 -10.24 11.63 5.76
N LEU A 368 -9.33 10.73 6.11
CA LEU A 368 -9.36 9.96 7.34
C LEU A 368 -8.58 10.65 8.48
N THR A 369 -8.03 11.85 8.22
CA THR A 369 -7.29 12.63 9.21
C THR A 369 -8.17 12.95 10.40
N ARG A 370 -7.70 12.54 11.58
CA ARG A 370 -8.34 12.87 12.85
C ARG A 370 -7.75 14.15 13.40
N ALA A 371 -8.59 15.15 13.66
CA ALA A 371 -8.15 16.46 14.16
C ALA A 371 -7.40 16.36 15.49
N ASP A 372 -7.75 15.41 16.36
CA ASP A 372 -7.07 15.17 17.63
C ASP A 372 -5.69 14.50 17.49
N ILE A 373 -5.37 13.97 16.31
CA ILE A 373 -4.13 13.24 15.99
C ILE A 373 -3.21 14.08 15.10
N GLY A 374 -3.76 14.71 14.06
CA GLY A 374 -3.02 15.58 13.16
C GLY A 374 -2.12 14.87 12.15
N ILE A 375 -2.21 13.54 12.01
CA ILE A 375 -1.51 12.76 10.97
C ILE A 375 -2.40 12.67 9.73
N PRO A 376 -2.00 13.24 8.58
CA PRO A 376 -2.74 13.11 7.32
C PRO A 376 -2.84 11.66 6.86
N VAL A 377 -4.07 11.16 6.73
CA VAL A 377 -4.38 9.84 6.17
C VAL A 377 -5.55 10.00 5.21
N VAL A 378 -5.44 9.42 4.01
CA VAL A 378 -6.48 9.51 2.99
C VAL A 378 -6.79 8.13 2.42
N ARG A 379 -8.04 7.95 2.00
CA ARG A 379 -8.47 6.82 1.18
C ARG A 379 -8.94 7.33 -0.18
N ALA A 380 -8.19 7.02 -1.22
CA ALA A 380 -8.51 7.31 -2.61
C ALA A 380 -9.29 6.15 -3.24
N LEU A 381 -10.22 6.48 -4.13
CA LEU A 381 -11.08 5.54 -4.85
C LEU A 381 -11.23 6.00 -6.30
N MET A 382 -10.98 5.10 -7.25
CA MET A 382 -11.31 5.31 -8.66
C MET A 382 -12.16 4.13 -9.13
N PRO A 383 -13.50 4.28 -9.19
CA PRO A 383 -14.39 3.18 -9.56
C PRO A 383 -13.98 2.53 -10.88
N GLY A 384 -13.96 1.20 -10.91
CA GLY A 384 -13.62 0.36 -12.05
C GLY A 384 -12.14 0.14 -12.32
N LEU A 385 -11.23 0.61 -11.45
CA LEU A 385 -9.85 0.14 -11.45
C LEU A 385 -9.74 -1.26 -10.86
N ARG A 386 -8.80 -2.05 -11.39
CA ARG A 386 -8.47 -3.37 -10.86
C ARG A 386 -7.59 -3.25 -9.61
N THR A 387 -7.65 -4.28 -8.77
CA THR A 387 -6.96 -4.35 -7.49
C THR A 387 -6.09 -5.61 -7.43
N LEU A 388 -4.84 -5.50 -6.94
CA LEU A 388 -3.92 -6.64 -6.82
C LEU A 388 -4.33 -7.63 -5.72
N GLY A 389 -3.97 -8.91 -5.90
CA GLY A 389 -4.02 -9.92 -4.82
C GLY A 389 -5.33 -10.72 -4.71
N MET A 390 -6.15 -10.76 -5.75
CA MET A 390 -7.46 -11.43 -5.72
C MET A 390 -7.47 -12.81 -6.36
N GLU A 391 -6.47 -13.64 -6.04
CA GLU A 391 -6.52 -15.06 -6.34
C GLU A 391 -6.76 -15.88 -5.07
N ARG A 392 -8.01 -16.35 -4.94
CA ARG A 392 -8.52 -17.45 -4.10
C ARG A 392 -8.51 -17.32 -2.57
N ARG A 393 -7.62 -16.56 -1.92
CA ARG A 393 -7.38 -16.74 -0.47
C ARG A 393 -8.21 -15.88 0.48
N TYR A 394 -8.54 -14.63 0.12
CA TYR A 394 -9.40 -13.78 0.97
C TYR A 394 -10.88 -13.88 0.63
N TYR A 395 -11.18 -14.39 -0.56
CA TYR A 395 -12.49 -14.42 -1.14
C TYR A 395 -12.56 -15.67 -2.01
N CYS A 396 -13.35 -16.66 -1.57
CA CYS A 396 -13.64 -17.88 -2.30
C CYS A 396 -14.24 -17.55 -3.67
N LEU A 397 -13.41 -17.33 -4.68
CA LEU A 397 -13.79 -17.56 -6.06
C LEU A 397 -13.87 -19.09 -6.21
N ARG A 398 -15.04 -19.67 -5.88
CA ARG A 398 -15.40 -20.94 -6.51
C ARG A 398 -15.54 -20.60 -7.99
N GLU A 399 -14.62 -21.12 -8.79
CA GLU A 399 -14.78 -21.18 -10.23
C GLU A 399 -16.19 -21.71 -10.51
N ALA A 400 -17.02 -20.89 -11.15
CA ALA A 400 -18.14 -21.42 -11.90
C ALA A 400 -17.53 -22.20 -13.07
N GLN A 401 -17.20 -23.47 -12.85
CA GLN A 401 -17.03 -24.39 -13.96
C GLN A 401 -18.41 -24.65 -14.57
N PRO A 402 -18.54 -24.68 -15.91
CA PRO A 402 -19.73 -25.23 -16.56
C PRO A 402 -19.89 -26.74 -16.29
#